data_AF-A0A7K3MY81-F1
#
_entry.id   AF-A0A7K3MY81-F1
#
_cell.length_a   1.000
_cell.length_b   1.000
_cell.length_c   1.000
_cell.angle_alpha   90.00
_cell.angle_beta   90.00
_cell.angle_gamma   90.00
#
_symmetry.space_group_name_H-M   'P 1'
#
loop_
_entity.id
_entity.type
_entity.pdbx_description
1 polymer ?
#
loop_
_entity_poly.entity_id
_entity_poly.type
_entity_poly.pdbx_seq_one_letter_code
_entity_poly.pdbx_strand_id
1 'polypeptide(L)'
;MKINKKFVVVFSVCLLLYLVSDIFFNYAVFYLLGGLFGITSKWLGFGGFYFIWLFFLIITVLLFYKLKSKVFKIIIITLLWALLYLVDAILYEVMPDITSSLSSYFHIGLAILLKSLALSWIYNKGIKE
;
A
#
# COMPACT_ATOMS: atom_id res chain seq x y z
N MET A 1 19.42 13.63 -16.35
CA MET A 1 18.33 13.42 -15.37
C MET A 1 18.95 13.38 -13.97
N LYS A 2 18.76 14.41 -13.13
CA LYS A 2 19.34 14.43 -11.78
C LYS A 2 18.47 13.58 -10.85
N ILE A 3 19.01 12.47 -10.35
CA ILE A 3 18.33 11.61 -9.38
C ILE A 3 18.15 12.40 -8.08
N ASN A 4 16.90 12.50 -7.59
CA ASN A 4 16.62 13.14 -6.31
C ASN A 4 17.04 12.20 -5.17
N LYS A 5 18.20 12.46 -4.55
CA LYS A 5 18.76 11.64 -3.46
C LYS A 5 17.76 11.43 -2.31
N LYS A 6 16.95 12.45 -1.97
CA LYS A 6 15.92 12.34 -0.91
C LYS A 6 14.84 11.33 -1.28
N PHE A 7 14.40 11.31 -2.54
CA PHE A 7 13.41 10.34 -3.01
C PHE A 7 13.97 8.91 -2.94
N VAL A 8 15.21 8.70 -3.36
CA VAL A 8 15.85 7.37 -3.31
C VAL A 8 15.92 6.85 -1.89
N VAL A 9 16.34 7.68 -0.93
CA VAL A 9 16.39 7.27 0.48
C VAL A 9 15.00 6.91 1.02
N VAL A 10 13.99 7.75 0.77
CA VAL A 10 12.61 7.47 1.20
C VAL A 10 12.07 6.18 0.56
N PHE A 11 12.32 6.00 -0.74
CA PHE A 11 11.93 4.80 -1.46
C PHE A 11 12.59 3.54 -0.88
N SER A 12 13.90 3.58 -0.62
CA SER A 12 14.62 2.46 0.01
C SER A 12 14.07 2.13 1.40
N VAL A 13 13.72 3.14 2.21
CA VAL A 13 13.09 2.91 3.52
C VAL A 13 11.71 2.28 3.36
N CYS A 14 10.87 2.78 2.46
CA CYS A 14 9.56 2.18 2.18
C CYS A 14 9.69 0.73 1.71
N LEU A 15 10.68 0.44 0.84
CA LEU A 15 10.95 -0.90 0.33
C LEU A 15 11.31 -1.85 1.47
N LEU A 16 12.22 -1.44 2.37
CA LEU A 16 12.57 -2.23 3.55
C LEU A 16 11.36 -2.44 4.47
N LEU A 17 10.55 -1.42 4.72
CA LEU A 17 9.36 -1.54 5.57
C LEU A 17 8.36 -2.55 5.01
N TYR A 18 8.01 -2.45 3.72
CA TYR A 18 7.10 -3.42 3.11
C TYR A 18 7.71 -4.81 3.04
N LEU A 19 9.01 -4.94 2.76
CA LEU A 19 9.69 -6.25 2.70
C LEU A 19 9.74 -6.93 4.07
N VAL A 20 10.10 -6.20 5.13
CA VAL A 20 10.08 -6.73 6.50
C VAL A 20 8.65 -7.10 6.90
N SER A 21 7.68 -6.24 6.61
CA SER A 21 6.30 -6.53 6.96
C SER A 21 5.71 -7.70 6.17
N ASP A 22 6.14 -7.93 4.93
CA ASP A 22 5.76 -9.13 4.18
C ASP A 22 6.43 -10.39 4.75
N ILE A 23 7.73 -10.36 5.06
CA ILE A 23 8.43 -11.54 5.59
C ILE A 23 7.90 -11.96 6.97
N PHE A 24 7.65 -10.99 7.87
CA PHE A 24 7.33 -11.29 9.27
C PHE A 24 5.82 -11.24 9.59
N PHE A 25 5.04 -10.45 8.85
CA PHE A 25 3.65 -10.14 9.22
C PHE A 25 2.63 -10.43 8.12
N ASN A 26 3.03 -10.99 6.97
CA ASN A 26 2.11 -11.27 5.84
C ASN A 26 0.88 -12.07 6.29
N TYR A 27 1.02 -13.14 7.07
CA TYR A 27 -0.12 -13.90 7.60
C TYR A 27 -1.06 -13.07 8.48
N ALA A 28 -0.52 -12.22 9.36
CA ALA A 28 -1.33 -11.38 10.25
C ALA A 28 -2.08 -10.30 9.47
N VAL A 29 -1.41 -9.70 8.48
CA VAL A 29 -2.01 -8.70 7.59
C VAL A 29 -3.09 -9.34 6.74
N PHE A 30 -2.85 -10.52 6.16
CA PHE A 30 -3.87 -11.27 5.42
C PHE A 30 -5.06 -11.68 6.27
N TYR A 31 -4.86 -12.01 7.56
CA TYR A 31 -5.97 -12.37 8.44
C TYR A 31 -6.85 -11.16 8.78
N LEU A 32 -6.23 -10.01 9.08
CA LEU A 32 -6.93 -8.76 9.36
C LEU A 32 -7.66 -8.25 8.12
N LEU A 33 -6.95 -8.22 6.98
CA LEU A 33 -7.53 -7.79 5.71
C LEU A 33 -8.58 -8.79 5.25
N GLY A 34 -8.32 -10.09 5.31
CA GLY A 34 -9.25 -11.16 4.94
C GLY A 34 -10.54 -11.14 5.77
N GLY A 35 -10.47 -10.81 7.06
CA GLY A 35 -11.64 -10.58 7.90
C GLY A 35 -12.45 -9.37 7.44
N LEU A 36 -11.80 -8.23 7.19
CA LEU A 36 -12.45 -7.03 6.68
C LEU A 36 -13.05 -7.24 5.29
N PHE A 37 -12.30 -7.87 4.38
CA PHE A 37 -12.72 -8.27 3.03
C PHE A 37 -13.90 -9.23 3.07
N GLY A 38 -13.83 -10.29 3.88
CA GLY A 38 -14.89 -11.30 3.96
C GLY A 38 -16.21 -10.70 4.44
N ILE A 39 -16.15 -9.78 5.41
CA ILE A 39 -17.34 -9.07 5.89
C ILE A 39 -17.85 -8.12 4.81
N THR A 40 -17.02 -7.21 4.31
CA THR A 40 -17.46 -6.16 3.38
C THR A 40 -17.86 -6.68 2.00
N SER A 41 -17.15 -7.67 1.45
CA SER A 41 -17.49 -8.29 0.16
C SER A 41 -18.81 -9.04 0.19
N LYS A 42 -19.22 -9.57 1.35
CA LYS A 42 -20.54 -10.21 1.52
C LYS A 42 -21.70 -9.23 1.37
N TRP A 43 -21.50 -7.96 1.70
CA TRP A 43 -22.53 -6.90 1.60
C TRP A 43 -22.46 -6.11 0.29
N LEU A 44 -21.27 -5.88 -0.25
CA LEU A 44 -21.03 -4.96 -1.37
C LEU A 44 -20.56 -5.65 -2.66
N GLY A 45 -20.21 -6.93 -2.60
CA GLY A 45 -19.48 -7.63 -3.66
C GLY A 45 -18.01 -7.19 -3.75
N PHE A 46 -17.19 -7.97 -4.46
CA PHE A 46 -15.76 -7.67 -4.65
C PHE A 46 -15.54 -6.29 -5.28
N GLY A 47 -16.25 -5.98 -6.38
CA GLY A 47 -16.14 -4.69 -7.06
C GLY A 47 -16.47 -3.48 -6.15
N GLY A 48 -17.56 -3.57 -5.38
CA GLY A 48 -17.99 -2.49 -4.48
C GLY A 48 -16.98 -2.20 -3.38
N PHE A 49 -16.35 -3.24 -2.83
CA PHE A 49 -15.27 -3.08 -1.86
C PHE A 49 -14.09 -2.29 -2.44
N TYR A 50 -13.63 -2.63 -3.65
CA TYR A 50 -12.49 -1.96 -4.26
C TYR A 50 -12.77 -0.48 -4.53
N PHE A 51 -14.00 -0.13 -4.96
CA PHE A 51 -14.38 1.27 -5.13
C PHE A 51 -14.33 2.04 -3.81
N ILE A 52 -14.82 1.44 -2.72
CA ILE A 52 -14.79 2.07 -1.39
C ILE A 52 -13.34 2.22 -0.90
N TRP A 53 -12.54 1.17 -1.02
CA TRP A 53 -11.11 1.23 -0.67
C TRP A 53 -10.39 2.32 -1.45
N LEU A 54 -10.57 2.38 -2.77
CA LEU A 54 -9.92 3.35 -3.64
C LEU A 54 -10.37 4.77 -3.30
N PHE A 55 -11.65 4.96 -2.98
CA PHE A 55 -12.18 6.22 -2.47
C PHE A 55 -11.54 6.64 -1.15
N PHE A 56 -11.42 5.73 -0.18
CA PHE A 56 -10.73 5.96 1.09
C PHE A 56 -9.26 6.31 0.89
N LEU A 57 -8.57 5.62 -0.02
CA LEU A 57 -7.18 5.87 -0.34
C LEU A 57 -7.00 7.28 -0.92
N ILE A 58 -7.85 7.68 -1.88
CA ILE A 58 -7.82 9.03 -2.47
C ILE A 58 -8.06 10.10 -1.39
N ILE A 59 -9.10 9.95 -0.57
CA ILE A 59 -9.41 10.90 0.52
C ILE A 59 -8.23 11.02 1.48
N THR A 60 -7.63 9.90 1.85
CA THR A 60 -6.51 9.86 2.80
C THR A 60 -5.28 10.56 2.22
N VAL A 61 -4.99 10.37 0.93
CA VAL A 61 -3.91 11.08 0.23
C VAL A 61 -4.18 12.59 0.18
N LEU A 62 -5.42 13.00 -0.11
CA LEU A 62 -5.79 14.42 -0.13
C LEU A 62 -5.69 15.06 1.26
N LEU A 63 -6.12 14.35 2.30
CA LEU A 63 -5.96 14.77 3.69
C LEU A 63 -4.48 14.94 4.04
N PHE A 64 -3.62 13.99 3.67
CA PHE A 64 -2.17 14.08 3.89
C PHE A 64 -1.58 15.37 3.32
N TYR A 65 -1.98 15.75 2.11
CA TYR A 65 -1.50 16.98 1.46
C TYR A 65 -2.05 18.27 2.08
N LYS A 66 -3.28 18.26 2.62
CA LYS A 66 -3.89 19.45 3.24
C LYS A 66 -3.45 19.67 4.68
N LEU A 67 -3.04 18.63 5.40
CA LEU A 67 -2.65 18.73 6.80
C LEU A 67 -1.38 19.58 6.95
N LYS A 68 -1.36 20.46 7.94
CA LYS A 68 -0.16 21.25 8.31
C LYS A 68 0.63 20.60 9.45
N SER A 69 -0.05 19.93 10.38
CA SER A 69 0.59 19.32 11.55
C SER A 69 1.44 18.11 11.16
N LYS A 70 2.71 18.13 11.59
CA LYS A 70 3.68 17.04 11.36
C LYS A 70 3.21 15.72 12.01
N VAL A 71 2.61 15.79 13.20
CA VAL A 71 2.11 14.60 13.92
C VAL A 71 0.98 13.91 13.14
N PHE A 72 -0.02 14.68 12.69
CA PHE A 72 -1.12 14.12 11.91
C PHE A 72 -0.66 13.58 10.55
N LYS A 73 0.36 14.20 9.91
CA LYS A 73 0.98 13.62 8.71
C LYS A 73 1.58 12.24 8.96
N ILE A 74 2.22 12.02 10.11
CA ILE A 74 2.77 10.70 10.47
C ILE A 74 1.65 9.68 10.68
N ILE A 75 0.55 10.04 11.35
CA ILE A 75 -0.58 9.14 11.53
C ILE A 75 -1.18 8.75 10.17
N ILE A 76 -1.36 9.74 9.29
CA ILE A 76 -1.91 9.51 7.95
C ILE A 76 -0.97 8.72 7.05
N ILE A 77 0.36 8.91 7.13
CA ILE A 77 1.29 8.10 6.32
C ILE A 77 1.29 6.63 6.77
N THR A 78 1.14 6.37 8.07
CA THR A 78 0.98 5.00 8.59
C THR A 78 -0.34 4.39 8.13
N LEU A 79 -1.42 5.17 8.10
CA LEU A 79 -2.70 4.72 7.55
C LEU A 79 -2.61 4.42 6.05
N LEU A 80 -1.92 5.27 5.27
CA LEU A 80 -1.67 5.04 3.84
C LEU A 80 -0.82 3.79 3.61
N TRP A 81 0.17 3.55 4.46
CA TRP A 81 0.98 2.34 4.43
C TRP A 81 0.12 1.08 4.61
N ALA A 82 -0.79 1.08 5.59
CA ALA A 82 -1.73 -0.02 5.80
C ALA A 82 -2.75 -0.16 4.63
N LEU A 83 -3.29 0.96 4.12
CA LEU A 83 -4.23 0.94 2.99
C LEU A 83 -3.59 0.42 1.70
N LEU A 84 -2.30 0.65 1.48
CA LEU A 84 -1.58 0.16 0.31
C LEU A 84 -1.31 -1.35 0.37
N TYR A 85 -1.42 -2.01 1.53
CA TYR A 85 -1.36 -3.48 1.57
C TYR A 85 -2.49 -4.14 0.79
N LEU A 86 -3.64 -3.48 0.68
CA LEU A 86 -4.79 -3.96 -0.10
C LEU A 86 -4.51 -4.01 -1.62
N VAL A 87 -3.40 -3.43 -2.10
CA VAL A 87 -2.93 -3.60 -3.48
C VAL A 87 -2.63 -5.05 -3.80
N ASP A 88 -2.22 -5.86 -2.81
CA ASP A 88 -1.98 -7.30 -3.03
C ASP A 88 -3.22 -7.99 -3.57
N ALA A 89 -4.38 -7.76 -2.95
CA ALA A 89 -5.64 -8.38 -3.35
C ALA A 89 -5.99 -8.08 -4.81
N ILE A 90 -5.77 -6.83 -5.25
CA ILE A 90 -5.99 -6.44 -6.65
C ILE A 90 -5.00 -7.16 -7.57
N LEU A 91 -3.72 -7.22 -7.20
CA LEU A 91 -2.73 -7.93 -7.99
C LEU A 91 -3.03 -9.43 -8.08
N TYR A 92 -3.55 -10.06 -7.01
CA TYR A 92 -3.99 -11.46 -7.01
C TYR A 92 -5.18 -11.68 -7.96
N GLU A 93 -6.08 -10.72 -8.08
CA GLU A 93 -7.23 -10.80 -9.00
C GLU A 93 -6.82 -10.58 -10.47
N VAL A 94 -5.88 -9.67 -10.73
CA VAL A 94 -5.38 -9.37 -12.09
C VAL A 94 -4.37 -10.40 -12.58
N MET A 95 -3.59 -11.00 -11.69
CA MET A 95 -2.62 -12.06 -11.99
C MET A 95 -3.00 -13.35 -11.24
N PRO A 96 -4.08 -14.04 -11.64
CA PRO A 96 -4.61 -15.20 -10.91
C PRO A 96 -3.70 -16.43 -11.01
N ASP A 97 -2.81 -16.51 -12.00
CA ASP A 97 -2.01 -17.71 -12.26
C ASP A 97 -0.68 -17.68 -11.50
N ILE A 98 -0.77 -18.00 -10.20
CA ILE A 98 0.35 -18.04 -9.26
C ILE A 98 0.67 -19.50 -8.90
N THR A 99 0.64 -20.36 -9.92
CA THR A 99 0.83 -21.81 -9.80
C THR A 99 2.30 -22.21 -9.67
N SER A 100 3.22 -21.34 -10.11
CA SER A 100 4.66 -21.54 -9.97
C SER A 100 5.27 -20.64 -8.90
N SER A 101 6.27 -21.16 -8.16
CA SER A 101 7.00 -20.40 -7.14
C SER A 101 7.64 -19.12 -7.68
N LEU A 102 8.11 -19.15 -8.93
CA LEU A 102 8.64 -17.97 -9.62
C LEU A 102 7.57 -16.88 -9.80
N SER A 103 6.35 -17.26 -10.19
CA SER A 103 5.22 -16.33 -10.33
C SER A 103 4.86 -15.71 -8.97
N SER A 104 4.85 -16.50 -7.89
CA SER A 104 4.60 -16.00 -6.53
C SER A 104 5.63 -14.96 -6.09
N TYR A 105 6.92 -15.23 -6.27
CA TYR A 105 7.97 -14.28 -5.88
C TYR A 105 7.94 -13.02 -6.74
N PHE A 106 7.63 -13.15 -8.03
CA PHE A 106 7.48 -12.00 -8.91
C PHE A 106 6.31 -11.11 -8.49
N HIS A 107 5.18 -11.71 -8.11
CA HIS A 107 4.00 -11.01 -7.62
C HIS A 107 4.31 -10.22 -6.33
N ILE A 108 4.90 -10.88 -5.33
CA ILE A 108 5.29 -10.24 -4.06
C ILE A 108 6.30 -9.11 -4.32
N GLY A 109 7.31 -9.36 -5.14
CA GLY A 109 8.32 -8.35 -5.48
C GLY A 109 7.71 -7.13 -6.17
N LEU A 110 6.81 -7.35 -7.13
CA LEU A 110 6.12 -6.29 -7.85
C LEU A 110 5.18 -5.50 -6.94
N ALA A 111 4.45 -6.19 -6.05
CA ALA A 111 3.59 -5.55 -5.07
C ALA A 111 4.39 -4.64 -4.11
N ILE A 112 5.49 -5.14 -3.56
CA ILE A 112 6.39 -4.36 -2.68
C ILE A 112 6.91 -3.13 -3.43
N LEU A 113 7.35 -3.28 -4.68
CA LEU A 113 7.84 -2.17 -5.50
C LEU A 113 6.77 -1.10 -5.72
N LEU A 114 5.56 -1.50 -6.13
CA LEU A 114 4.45 -0.57 -6.39
C LEU A 114 4.03 0.18 -5.12
N LYS A 115 3.86 -0.53 -4.00
CA LYS A 115 3.50 0.07 -2.70
C LYS A 115 4.57 1.05 -2.23
N SER A 116 5.84 0.68 -2.36
CA SER A 116 6.98 1.52 -1.96
C SER A 116 7.08 2.77 -2.82
N LEU A 117 6.86 2.64 -4.12
CA LEU A 117 6.88 3.76 -5.07
C LEU A 117 5.72 4.71 -4.80
N ALA A 118 4.51 4.20 -4.60
CA ALA A 118 3.34 5.00 -4.26
C ALA A 118 3.55 5.77 -2.94
N LEU A 119 3.94 5.08 -1.86
CA LEU A 119 4.09 5.70 -0.55
C LEU A 119 5.22 6.74 -0.52
N SER A 120 6.38 6.43 -1.13
CA SER A 120 7.48 7.38 -1.21
C SER A 120 7.16 8.60 -2.07
N TRP A 121 6.38 8.42 -3.14
CA TRP A 121 5.89 9.53 -3.95
C TRP A 121 4.94 10.45 -3.17
N ILE A 122 3.98 9.86 -2.46
CA ILE A 122 3.05 10.61 -1.60
C ILE A 122 3.82 11.37 -0.52
N TYR A 123 4.70 10.70 0.21
CA TYR A 123 5.51 11.30 1.26
C TYR A 123 6.35 12.48 0.73
N ASN A 124 7.07 12.28 -0.37
CA ASN A 124 7.97 13.29 -0.91
C ASN A 124 7.22 14.49 -1.51
N LYS A 125 6.00 14.30 -2.02
CA LYS A 125 5.15 15.40 -2.51
C LYS A 125 4.49 16.17 -1.37
N GLY A 126 4.06 15.49 -0.30
CA GLY A 126 3.32 16.09 0.80
C GLY A 126 4.16 16.69 1.93
N ILE A 127 5.45 16.37 2.00
CA ILE A 127 6.42 16.96 2.95
C ILE A 127 7.31 18.02 2.26
N LYS A 128 6.94 18.47 1.07
CA LYS A 128 7.45 19.76 0.60
C LYS A 128 6.95 20.84 1.55
N GLU A 129 7.84 21.26 2.46
CA GLU A 129 7.80 22.56 3.11
C GLU A 129 7.77 23.66 2.04
#